data_AF-A0AAF1KU52-F1
#
_entry.id   AF-A0AAF1KU52-F1
#
_cell.length_a   1.000
_cell.length_b   1.000
_cell.length_c   1.000
_cell.angle_alpha   90.00
_cell.angle_beta   90.00
_cell.angle_gamma   90.00
#
_symmetry.space_group_name_H-M   'P 1'
#
loop_
_entity.id
_entity.type
_entity.pdbx_description
1 polymer ?
#
loop_
_entity_poly.entity_id
_entity_poly.type
_entity_poly.pdbx_seq_one_letter_code
_entity_poly.pdbx_strand_id
1 'polypeptide(L)'
;MTNGLTLPAPVDGAVALAATMEWIAASEGSDELFSPALKPLDVSGGSESLAQHLAAAGLPCWRDAIVANAAPGQPLHLDPPLAWLMAHAALEVAVSATRTGLFHTVDELQILGDVGNRYLAAAICARVAGQADTYPLLARLQTRLQGLWGSRFNDRLRQYAERTVGAPLTTRDLWPRHDGMPVGAGWAHQAAATLWPGSYMAMLTGLPSLFQSGLAEPLEPLDVDRVAALVIACPRIFSDDGAPLGPVVPFVMLEAIEGHLPAIAMNDMPRAEAGVVRLLEAVMSRPDGHWLGRAWLQQIIWRGTARRAGRAQMDVDAQRAVRDHLLAGLSTRVAPLAAAFEWIRAEEPLWVVHRILAEASILEAHGDAIAAAEILASGVKQGLVTATGRADGMTTRSPESDVVARILSRIPDLTMWFKTLWRETYEVREALSYPVQRNLDNPAYPVLSWGLNGLNASQQAPVDQAGLWRAIAGAVFETQRIDPKAWLFNGAIPPITRITVQLGAALAKLGIVPLDDLACFLGDQLDPTAEHVRLWQIARAEASDALTLEVGRKVGAALVREAIEIALSEPQPNWDMALDPAAKVDLADFARRL
;
A
#
# COMPACT_ATOMS: atom_id res chain seq x y z
N MET A 1 21.37 23.48 0.01
CA MET A 1 21.98 22.63 1.06
C MET A 1 23.42 22.39 0.65
N THR A 2 24.34 22.67 1.56
CA THR A 2 25.78 22.70 1.31
C THR A 2 26.38 21.46 1.94
N ASN A 3 26.55 20.40 1.16
CA ASN A 3 27.10 19.15 1.64
C ASN A 3 28.60 19.33 1.99
N GLY A 4 28.96 19.20 3.27
CA GLY A 4 30.32 19.39 3.76
C GLY A 4 31.38 18.52 3.07
N LEU A 5 31.01 17.33 2.57
CA LEU A 5 31.92 16.45 1.81
C LEU A 5 32.29 16.99 0.42
N THR A 6 31.54 17.96 -0.09
CA THR A 6 31.75 18.56 -1.43
C THR A 6 32.43 19.93 -1.37
N LEU A 7 32.62 20.47 -0.16
CA LEU A 7 33.29 21.74 0.03
C LEU A 7 34.80 21.61 -0.26
N PRO A 8 35.43 22.67 -0.79
CA PRO A 8 36.88 22.68 -0.94
C PRO A 8 37.57 22.62 0.43
N ALA A 9 38.69 21.92 0.50
CA ALA A 9 39.49 21.83 1.72
C ALA A 9 39.91 23.24 2.19
N PRO A 10 39.56 23.65 3.42
CA PRO A 10 39.98 24.93 3.97
C PRO A 10 41.49 24.96 4.25
N VAL A 11 42.01 26.16 4.49
CA VAL A 11 43.40 26.33 4.96
C VAL A 11 43.59 25.55 6.27
N ASP A 12 44.68 24.78 6.32
CA ASP A 12 45.02 23.85 7.40
C ASP A 12 43.98 22.75 7.68
N GLY A 13 43.02 22.53 6.77
CA GLY A 13 41.92 21.57 6.98
C GLY A 13 42.39 20.14 7.27
N ALA A 14 43.45 19.66 6.62
CA ALA A 14 44.00 18.33 6.90
C ALA A 14 44.60 18.22 8.32
N VAL A 15 45.25 19.29 8.80
CA VAL A 15 45.83 19.35 10.15
C VAL A 15 44.72 19.45 11.19
N ALA A 16 43.70 20.27 10.92
CA ALA A 16 42.51 20.37 11.75
C ALA A 16 41.78 19.03 11.86
N LEU A 17 41.60 18.31 10.75
CA LEU A 17 40.99 16.98 10.73
C LEU A 17 41.80 15.98 11.58
N ALA A 18 43.12 15.96 11.44
CA ALA A 18 43.98 15.09 12.26
C ALA A 18 43.81 15.38 13.76
N ALA A 19 43.87 16.65 14.16
CA ALA A 19 43.67 17.06 15.56
C ALA A 19 42.26 16.73 16.07
N THR A 20 41.22 16.87 15.23
CA THR A 20 39.85 16.46 15.55
C THR A 20 39.76 14.94 15.75
N MET A 21 40.42 14.14 14.92
CA MET A 21 40.42 12.68 15.07
C MET A 21 41.16 12.22 16.32
N GLU A 22 42.25 12.89 16.71
CA GLU A 22 42.93 12.67 17.99
C GLU A 22 42.02 12.99 19.18
N TRP A 23 41.32 14.13 19.13
CA TRP A 23 40.34 14.49 20.15
C TRP A 23 39.19 13.48 20.25
N ILE A 24 38.65 13.04 19.11
CA ILE A 24 37.63 11.99 19.08
C ILE A 24 38.19 10.74 19.74
N ALA A 25 39.37 10.27 19.34
CA ALA A 25 39.99 9.07 19.91
C ALA A 25 40.20 9.15 21.44
N ALA A 26 40.51 10.33 21.97
CA ALA A 26 40.70 10.57 23.40
C ALA A 26 39.38 10.62 24.21
N SER A 27 38.25 10.90 23.56
CA SER A 27 36.94 10.95 24.23
C SER A 27 36.35 9.56 24.47
N GLU A 28 35.80 9.30 25.66
CA GLU A 28 35.06 8.07 25.94
C GLU A 28 33.68 8.12 25.25
N GLY A 29 33.42 7.21 24.31
CA GLY A 29 32.11 7.05 23.66
C GLY A 29 31.41 5.79 24.16
N SER A 30 30.09 5.84 24.30
CA SER A 30 29.24 4.66 24.57
C SER A 30 28.20 4.47 23.46
N ASP A 31 27.94 3.20 23.12
CA ASP A 31 26.85 2.80 22.21
C ASP A 31 25.51 2.66 22.96
N GLU A 32 25.46 2.91 24.27
CA GLU A 32 24.23 2.89 25.06
C GLU A 32 23.27 4.01 24.62
N LEU A 33 21.97 3.66 24.59
CA LEU A 33 20.89 4.64 24.47
C LEU A 33 21.06 5.69 25.58
N PHE A 34 21.13 6.98 25.19
CA PHE A 34 21.27 8.13 26.08
C PHE A 34 22.66 8.35 26.72
N SER A 35 23.73 7.76 26.17
CA SER A 35 25.10 8.17 26.49
C SER A 35 25.28 9.70 26.30
N PRO A 36 26.13 10.38 27.10
CA PRO A 36 26.51 11.75 26.81
C PRO A 36 26.99 11.85 25.36
N ALA A 37 26.32 12.70 24.59
CA ALA A 37 26.69 12.99 23.22
C ALA A 37 28.11 13.58 23.17
N LEU A 38 28.87 13.22 22.13
CA LEU A 38 30.00 14.04 21.72
C LEU A 38 29.47 15.47 21.51
N LYS A 39 30.16 16.49 22.06
CA LYS A 39 29.76 17.89 21.88
C LYS A 39 30.85 18.66 21.14
N PRO A 40 30.93 18.56 19.80
CA PRO A 40 31.93 19.28 19.02
C PRO A 40 31.84 20.80 19.18
N LEU A 41 30.64 21.31 19.47
CA LEU A 41 30.33 22.73 19.67
C LEU A 41 30.12 23.08 21.16
N ASP A 42 31.07 22.72 22.02
CA ASP A 42 31.03 23.09 23.44
C ASP A 42 31.79 24.40 23.74
N VAL A 43 31.10 25.38 24.34
CA VAL A 43 31.64 26.68 24.79
C VAL A 43 32.11 26.69 26.24
N SER A 44 32.02 25.56 26.96
CA SER A 44 32.42 25.47 28.38
C SER A 44 33.87 25.87 28.63
N GLY A 45 34.72 25.85 27.60
CA GLY A 45 36.14 26.20 27.68
C GLY A 45 36.96 25.16 28.45
N GLY A 46 36.38 24.00 28.76
CA GLY A 46 37.09 22.88 29.39
C GLY A 46 38.24 22.39 28.52
N SER A 47 39.31 21.90 29.17
CA SER A 47 40.49 21.33 28.50
C SER A 47 40.17 20.14 27.58
N GLU A 48 39.00 19.54 27.75
CA GLU A 48 38.50 18.39 26.98
C GLU A 48 37.67 18.81 25.75
N SER A 49 37.44 20.11 25.52
CA SER A 49 36.70 20.59 24.35
C SER A 49 37.52 20.53 23.05
N LEU A 50 36.84 20.31 21.92
CA LEU A 50 37.47 20.32 20.59
C LEU A 50 38.14 21.66 20.28
N ALA A 51 37.52 22.78 20.68
CA ALA A 51 38.08 24.11 20.48
C ALA A 51 39.46 24.26 21.15
N GLN A 52 39.64 23.74 22.37
CA GLN A 52 40.93 23.79 23.06
C GLN A 52 41.96 22.82 22.46
N HIS A 53 41.52 21.65 21.97
CA HIS A 53 42.40 20.72 21.25
C HIS A 53 42.95 21.34 19.96
N LEU A 54 42.10 22.00 19.18
CA LEU A 54 42.53 22.70 17.96
C LEU A 54 43.47 23.88 18.28
N ALA A 55 43.19 24.63 19.34
CA ALA A 55 44.09 25.69 19.80
C ALA A 55 45.48 25.14 20.21
N ALA A 56 45.52 24.03 20.95
CA ALA A 56 46.75 23.36 21.34
C ALA A 56 47.54 22.80 20.15
N ALA A 57 46.85 22.40 19.07
CA ALA A 57 47.45 22.00 17.80
C ALA A 57 47.95 23.18 16.93
N GLY A 58 47.86 24.42 17.45
CA GLY A 58 48.31 25.62 16.73
C GLY A 58 47.29 26.18 15.73
N LEU A 59 46.01 25.87 15.88
CA LEU A 59 44.92 26.24 14.98
C LEU A 59 43.91 27.21 15.64
N PRO A 60 44.33 28.43 16.05
CA PRO A 60 43.47 29.36 16.78
C PRO A 60 42.25 29.85 15.97
N CYS A 61 42.38 29.96 14.64
CA CYS A 61 41.26 30.34 13.78
C CYS A 61 40.12 29.32 13.79
N TRP A 62 40.44 28.03 13.90
CA TRP A 62 39.46 26.94 14.01
C TRP A 62 38.77 26.93 15.37
N ARG A 63 39.51 27.18 16.45
CA ARG A 63 38.95 27.40 17.79
C ARG A 63 37.94 28.55 17.78
N ASP A 64 38.34 29.70 17.23
CA ASP A 64 37.49 30.89 17.22
C ASP A 64 36.23 30.67 16.38
N ALA A 65 36.33 29.91 15.27
CA ALA A 65 35.17 29.49 14.49
C ALA A 65 34.19 28.62 15.31
N ILE A 66 34.69 27.64 16.08
CA ILE A 66 33.82 26.80 16.95
C ILE A 66 33.13 27.66 17.99
N VAL A 67 33.86 28.55 18.67
CA VAL A 67 33.30 29.43 19.71
C VAL A 67 32.23 30.35 19.12
N ALA A 68 32.45 30.88 17.92
CA ALA A 68 31.48 31.73 17.23
C ALA A 68 30.19 30.96 16.87
N ASN A 69 30.32 29.73 16.36
CA ASN A 69 29.16 28.91 15.93
C ASN A 69 28.40 28.26 17.10
N ALA A 70 29.03 28.16 18.28
CA ALA A 70 28.41 27.59 19.48
C ALA A 70 27.70 28.65 20.36
N ALA A 71 27.70 29.93 19.95
CA ALA A 71 27.04 31.03 20.67
C ALA A 71 25.50 31.00 20.53
N PRO A 72 24.73 31.30 21.60
CA PRO A 72 23.26 31.34 21.52
C PRO A 72 22.74 32.37 20.51
N GLY A 73 21.84 31.96 19.61
CA GLY A 73 21.15 32.86 18.67
C GLY A 73 21.74 32.95 17.25
N GLN A 74 22.73 32.13 16.91
CA GLN A 74 23.30 32.03 15.56
C GLN A 74 22.44 31.17 14.60
N PRO A 75 22.57 31.35 13.27
CA PRO A 75 21.77 30.62 12.30
C PRO A 75 21.99 29.10 12.35
N LEU A 76 21.00 28.34 11.87
CA LEU A 76 20.96 26.87 11.81
C LEU A 76 22.09 26.21 10.99
N HIS A 77 22.97 27.00 10.34
CA HIS A 77 24.00 26.50 9.43
C HIS A 77 25.40 26.84 9.95
N LEU A 78 26.23 25.80 10.05
CA LEU A 78 27.65 25.93 10.38
C LEU A 78 28.42 26.65 9.28
N ASP A 79 29.44 27.42 9.68
CA ASP A 79 30.39 28.01 8.74
C ASP A 79 31.00 26.94 7.82
N PRO A 80 31.21 27.22 6.51
CA PRO A 80 31.65 26.20 5.54
C PRO A 80 32.93 25.44 5.94
N PRO A 81 33.97 26.06 6.53
CA PRO A 81 35.13 25.32 7.00
C PRO A 81 34.81 24.30 8.10
N LEU A 82 33.92 24.65 9.04
CA LEU A 82 33.49 23.74 10.10
C LEU A 82 32.58 22.64 9.55
N ALA A 83 31.67 22.96 8.64
CA ALA A 83 30.86 21.96 7.95
C ALA A 83 31.74 20.94 7.21
N TRP A 84 32.81 21.41 6.54
CA TRP A 84 33.82 20.54 5.94
C TRP A 84 34.51 19.65 6.99
N LEU A 85 34.99 20.23 8.09
CA LEU A 85 35.69 19.50 9.15
C LEU A 85 34.81 18.41 9.77
N MET A 86 33.56 18.73 10.11
CA MET A 86 32.61 17.78 10.70
C MET A 86 32.25 16.66 9.71
N ALA A 87 32.00 17.00 8.44
CA ALA A 87 31.70 16.03 7.39
C ALA A 87 32.86 15.03 7.17
N HIS A 88 34.10 15.53 7.09
CA HIS A 88 35.27 14.68 6.89
C HIS A 88 35.63 13.88 8.14
N ALA A 89 35.43 14.44 9.34
CA ALA A 89 35.57 13.68 10.59
C ALA A 89 34.52 12.55 10.68
N ALA A 90 33.26 12.82 10.32
CA ALA A 90 32.21 11.80 10.23
C ALA A 90 32.62 10.64 9.31
N LEU A 91 33.18 10.96 8.14
CA LEU A 91 33.68 9.98 7.18
C LEU A 91 34.85 9.15 7.75
N GLU A 92 35.86 9.77 8.35
CA GLU A 92 37.00 9.03 8.91
C GLU A 92 36.60 8.13 10.10
N VAL A 93 35.71 8.60 10.96
CA VAL A 93 35.15 7.77 12.04
C VAL A 93 34.36 6.59 11.46
N ALA A 94 33.52 6.83 10.44
CA ALA A 94 32.73 5.78 9.82
C ALA A 94 33.56 4.74 9.04
N VAL A 95 34.66 5.16 8.41
CA VAL A 95 35.60 4.31 7.64
C VAL A 95 36.55 3.51 8.53
N SER A 96 36.85 4.01 9.73
CA SER A 96 37.61 3.22 10.71
C SER A 96 36.72 2.19 11.41
N ALA A 97 35.48 2.57 11.77
CA ALA A 97 34.48 1.73 12.44
C ALA A 97 35.00 0.95 13.67
N THR A 98 36.07 1.43 14.31
CA THR A 98 36.73 0.76 15.44
C THR A 98 36.24 1.27 16.81
N ARG A 99 35.66 2.47 16.84
CA ARG A 99 35.29 3.20 18.06
C ARG A 99 34.04 2.62 18.75
N THR A 100 33.98 2.69 20.08
CA THR A 100 32.75 2.51 20.88
C THR A 100 31.91 3.81 20.84
N GLY A 101 30.59 3.71 20.65
CA GLY A 101 29.76 4.90 20.39
C GLY A 101 29.86 5.39 18.95
N LEU A 102 30.21 4.49 18.01
CA LEU A 102 30.44 4.78 16.59
C LEU A 102 29.28 5.58 15.98
N PHE A 103 28.07 5.02 16.09
CA PHE A 103 26.88 5.55 15.42
C PHE A 103 26.50 6.93 15.95
N HIS A 104 26.51 7.13 17.27
CA HIS A 104 26.23 8.45 17.85
C HIS A 104 27.25 9.49 17.40
N THR A 105 28.53 9.12 17.38
CA THR A 105 29.61 10.03 16.96
C THR A 105 29.43 10.44 15.50
N VAL A 106 29.16 9.48 14.62
CA VAL A 106 28.96 9.74 13.19
C VAL A 106 27.68 10.55 12.96
N ASP A 107 26.56 10.18 13.59
CA ASP A 107 25.27 10.88 13.41
C ASP A 107 25.38 12.36 13.83
N GLU A 108 26.05 12.66 14.95
CA GLU A 108 26.28 14.04 15.40
C GLU A 108 27.15 14.84 14.41
N LEU A 109 28.30 14.29 14.01
CA LEU A 109 29.21 14.95 13.07
C LEU A 109 28.58 15.11 11.67
N GLN A 110 27.75 14.14 11.27
CA GLN A 110 27.01 14.16 10.01
C GLN A 110 25.97 15.28 9.98
N ILE A 111 25.22 15.47 11.08
CA ILE A 111 24.25 16.55 11.22
C ILE A 111 24.95 17.91 11.14
N LEU A 112 26.05 18.07 11.88
CA LEU A 112 26.85 19.30 11.87
C LEU A 112 27.48 19.56 10.49
N GLY A 113 27.89 18.51 9.77
CA GLY A 113 28.45 18.63 8.42
C GLY A 113 27.42 18.86 7.31
N ASP A 114 26.11 18.91 7.61
CA ASP A 114 25.01 18.94 6.62
C ASP A 114 25.15 17.84 5.54
N VAL A 115 25.52 16.62 5.97
CA VAL A 115 25.76 15.49 5.07
C VAL A 115 24.58 14.52 5.08
N GLY A 116 23.88 14.37 3.95
CA GLY A 116 22.82 13.37 3.82
C GLY A 116 23.36 11.92 3.86
N ASN A 117 22.58 10.98 4.42
CA ASN A 117 22.93 9.56 4.56
C ASN A 117 23.51 8.94 3.27
N ARG A 118 22.88 9.25 2.12
CA ARG A 118 23.31 8.77 0.80
C ARG A 118 24.74 9.15 0.44
N TYR A 119 25.15 10.38 0.78
CA TYR A 119 26.45 10.93 0.39
C TYR A 119 27.54 10.36 1.29
N LEU A 120 27.26 10.28 2.60
CA LEU A 120 28.17 9.65 3.54
C LEU A 120 28.37 8.17 3.20
N ALA A 121 27.27 7.43 2.96
CA ALA A 121 27.34 6.02 2.57
C ALA A 121 28.14 5.81 1.28
N ALA A 122 27.92 6.63 0.24
CA ALA A 122 28.67 6.56 -1.01
C ALA A 122 30.18 6.81 -0.81
N ALA A 123 30.55 7.79 0.01
CA ALA A 123 31.95 8.09 0.33
C ALA A 123 32.61 6.94 1.13
N ILE A 124 31.90 6.33 2.07
CA ILE A 124 32.37 5.14 2.80
C ILE A 124 32.58 3.99 1.82
N CYS A 125 31.59 3.72 0.96
CA CYS A 125 31.68 2.64 -0.03
C CYS A 125 32.90 2.81 -0.93
N ALA A 126 33.16 4.03 -1.41
CA ALA A 126 34.33 4.30 -2.25
C ALA A 126 35.67 4.00 -1.57
N ARG A 127 35.76 4.14 -0.24
CA ARG A 127 37.00 3.89 0.53
C ARG A 127 37.13 2.43 1.00
N VAL A 128 36.02 1.72 1.15
CA VAL A 128 35.97 0.39 1.77
C VAL A 128 35.59 -0.71 0.77
N ALA A 129 35.28 -0.40 -0.49
CA ALA A 129 34.84 -1.34 -1.54
C ALA A 129 35.73 -2.58 -1.77
N GLY A 130 37.01 -2.54 -1.38
CA GLY A 130 37.95 -3.66 -1.50
C GLY A 130 38.13 -4.49 -0.22
N GLN A 131 37.46 -4.14 0.88
CA GLN A 131 37.58 -4.86 2.14
C GLN A 131 36.59 -6.04 2.19
N ALA A 132 37.08 -7.18 2.67
CA ALA A 132 36.26 -8.38 2.85
C ALA A 132 35.16 -8.18 3.92
N ASP A 133 34.21 -9.12 4.00
CA ASP A 133 33.13 -9.22 4.99
C ASP A 133 33.57 -9.13 6.47
N THR A 134 34.87 -9.07 6.74
CA THR A 134 35.46 -8.87 8.07
C THR A 134 35.45 -7.40 8.54
N TYR A 135 34.98 -6.45 7.72
CA TYR A 135 34.86 -5.06 8.13
C TYR A 135 33.86 -4.92 9.30
N PRO A 136 34.21 -4.20 10.40
CA PRO A 136 33.47 -4.28 11.65
C PRO A 136 32.06 -3.66 11.61
N LEU A 137 31.68 -2.92 10.56
CA LEU A 137 30.41 -2.21 10.49
C LEU A 137 29.18 -3.11 10.64
N LEU A 138 29.15 -4.27 9.96
CA LEU A 138 28.01 -5.19 10.07
C LEU A 138 27.86 -5.74 11.49
N ALA A 139 28.96 -6.18 12.10
CA ALA A 139 28.96 -6.67 13.47
C ALA A 139 28.50 -5.59 14.47
N ARG A 140 28.99 -4.35 14.31
CA ARG A 140 28.59 -3.19 15.12
C ARG A 140 27.10 -2.87 14.95
N LEU A 141 26.61 -2.89 13.71
CA LEU A 141 25.21 -2.64 13.41
C LEU A 141 24.32 -3.71 14.03
N GLN A 142 24.72 -4.99 13.93
CA GLN A 142 24.04 -6.09 14.61
C GLN A 142 23.99 -5.87 16.13
N THR A 143 25.11 -5.52 16.77
CA THR A 143 25.16 -5.23 18.21
C THR A 143 24.24 -4.08 18.59
N ARG A 144 24.20 -3.00 17.80
CA ARG A 144 23.28 -1.88 18.03
C ARG A 144 21.82 -2.32 17.98
N LEU A 145 21.44 -3.08 16.95
CA LEU A 145 20.06 -3.56 16.79
C LEU A 145 19.66 -4.51 17.92
N GLN A 146 20.57 -5.37 18.37
CA GLN A 146 20.37 -6.22 19.56
C GLN A 146 20.24 -5.39 20.85
N GLY A 147 21.02 -4.32 21.00
CA GLY A 147 20.93 -3.39 22.12
C GLY A 147 19.57 -2.67 22.15
N LEU A 148 19.08 -2.22 20.99
CA LEU A 148 17.74 -1.64 20.86
C LEU A 148 16.67 -2.66 21.30
N TRP A 149 16.79 -3.92 20.88
CA TRP A 149 15.85 -4.99 21.24
C TRP A 149 15.85 -5.29 22.74
N GLY A 150 17.03 -5.37 23.33
CA GLY A 150 17.22 -5.66 24.75
C GLY A 150 16.84 -4.50 25.68
N SER A 151 16.60 -3.31 25.14
CA SER A 151 16.28 -2.12 25.94
C SER A 151 14.90 -2.23 26.60
N ARG A 152 14.79 -1.67 27.82
CA ARG A 152 13.53 -1.65 28.60
C ARG A 152 12.37 -0.96 27.89
N PHE A 153 12.68 -0.01 26.98
CA PHE A 153 11.69 0.69 26.18
C PHE A 153 10.86 -0.28 25.32
N ASN A 154 11.46 -1.40 24.91
CA ASN A 154 10.85 -2.38 24.01
C ASN A 154 10.34 -3.65 24.71
N ASP A 155 10.36 -3.71 26.04
CA ASP A 155 9.92 -4.89 26.82
C ASP A 155 8.52 -5.37 26.43
N ARG A 156 7.58 -4.42 26.24
CA ARG A 156 6.21 -4.73 25.86
C ARG A 156 6.10 -5.33 24.46
N LEU A 157 6.86 -4.77 23.50
CA LEU A 157 6.87 -5.24 22.10
C LEU A 157 7.56 -6.60 21.99
N ARG A 158 8.63 -6.81 22.76
CA ARG A 158 9.33 -8.09 22.87
C ARG A 158 8.43 -9.18 23.44
N GLN A 159 7.74 -8.93 24.55
CA GLN A 159 6.79 -9.89 25.11
C GLN A 159 5.68 -10.25 24.13
N TYR A 160 5.24 -9.30 23.29
CA TYR A 160 4.26 -9.57 22.24
C TYR A 160 4.84 -10.49 21.16
N ALA A 161 6.04 -10.20 20.64
CA ALA A 161 6.70 -11.02 19.64
C ALA A 161 6.98 -12.44 20.14
N GLU A 162 7.48 -12.58 21.37
CA GLU A 162 7.78 -13.87 22.01
C GLU A 162 6.53 -14.75 22.18
N ARG A 163 5.37 -14.15 22.46
CA ARG A 163 4.09 -14.89 22.57
C ARG A 163 3.56 -15.42 21.24
N THR A 164 4.04 -14.88 20.13
CA THR A 164 3.62 -15.28 18.78
C THR A 164 4.58 -16.28 18.11
N VAL A 165 5.66 -16.65 18.78
CA VAL A 165 6.66 -17.60 18.26
C VAL A 165 6.03 -18.99 18.08
N GLY A 166 6.24 -19.58 16.90
CA GLY A 166 5.81 -20.95 16.59
C GLY A 166 4.40 -21.09 16.00
N ALA A 167 3.66 -20.00 15.84
CA ALA A 167 2.42 -20.00 15.06
C ALA A 167 2.75 -20.19 13.56
N PRO A 168 1.94 -20.96 12.80
CA PRO A 168 2.05 -21.00 11.34
C PRO A 168 1.90 -19.60 10.77
N LEU A 169 2.84 -19.20 9.92
CA LEU A 169 2.82 -17.90 9.27
C LEU A 169 1.90 -17.92 8.06
N THR A 170 1.22 -16.81 7.84
CA THR A 170 0.47 -16.51 6.62
C THR A 170 1.20 -15.45 5.80
N THR A 171 0.82 -15.26 4.52
CA THR A 171 1.37 -14.15 3.72
C THR A 171 1.07 -12.79 4.32
N ARG A 172 -0.03 -12.64 5.07
CA ARG A 172 -0.35 -11.40 5.79
C ARG A 172 0.69 -11.07 6.86
N ASP A 173 1.24 -12.09 7.53
CA ASP A 173 2.27 -11.91 8.56
C ASP A 173 3.59 -11.38 7.98
N LEU A 174 3.79 -11.53 6.67
CA LEU A 174 4.95 -11.03 5.95
C LEU A 174 4.87 -9.55 5.58
N TRP A 175 3.70 -8.92 5.73
CA TRP A 175 3.51 -7.53 5.30
C TRP A 175 4.01 -6.54 6.36
N PRO A 176 4.56 -5.39 5.94
CA PRO A 176 5.05 -4.36 6.84
C PRO A 176 3.98 -3.93 7.84
N ARG A 177 4.39 -3.69 9.08
CA ARG A 177 3.52 -3.18 10.13
C ARG A 177 3.78 -1.69 10.35
N HIS A 178 2.72 -0.93 10.65
CA HIS A 178 2.81 0.51 10.91
C HIS A 178 3.52 0.86 12.22
N ASP A 179 3.76 -0.12 13.10
CA ASP A 179 4.45 0.01 14.39
C ASP A 179 5.91 -0.46 14.32
N GLY A 180 6.54 -0.35 13.15
CA GLY A 180 7.96 -0.67 12.97
C GLY A 180 8.85 0.08 13.96
N MET A 181 9.84 -0.62 14.53
CA MET A 181 10.77 0.00 15.47
C MET A 181 11.78 0.89 14.72
N PRO A 182 12.10 2.09 15.23
CA PRO A 182 13.15 2.91 14.64
C PRO A 182 14.50 2.20 14.80
N VAL A 183 15.15 1.91 13.68
CA VAL A 183 16.44 1.20 13.65
C VAL A 183 17.63 2.14 13.49
N GLY A 184 17.38 3.39 13.06
CA GLY A 184 18.34 4.50 13.04
C GLY A 184 19.52 4.32 12.08
N ALA A 185 20.53 5.19 12.17
CA ALA A 185 21.83 5.09 11.47
C ALA A 185 21.75 4.84 9.94
N GLY A 186 20.99 5.68 9.22
CA GLY A 186 20.74 5.49 7.79
C GLY A 186 22.00 5.36 6.92
N TRP A 187 23.07 6.10 7.21
CA TRP A 187 24.36 5.96 6.51
C TRP A 187 24.94 4.54 6.62
N ALA A 188 24.81 3.90 7.78
CA ALA A 188 25.36 2.57 8.05
C ALA A 188 24.56 1.49 7.35
N HIS A 189 23.23 1.57 7.42
CA HIS A 189 22.33 0.68 6.68
C HIS A 189 22.57 0.78 5.16
N GLN A 190 22.74 1.99 4.63
CA GLN A 190 22.99 2.20 3.20
C GLN A 190 24.37 1.70 2.76
N ALA A 191 25.41 1.93 3.57
CA ALA A 191 26.75 1.41 3.27
C ALA A 191 26.77 -0.12 3.32
N ALA A 192 26.18 -0.72 4.36
CA ALA A 192 26.08 -2.17 4.50
C ALA A 192 25.28 -2.83 3.37
N ALA A 193 24.13 -2.24 3.02
CA ALA A 193 23.29 -2.70 1.91
C ALA A 193 24.00 -2.65 0.55
N THR A 194 24.92 -1.68 0.37
CA THR A 194 25.65 -1.50 -0.89
C THR A 194 26.89 -2.40 -0.96
N LEU A 195 27.65 -2.52 0.12
CA LEU A 195 28.91 -3.27 0.15
C LEU A 195 28.70 -4.78 0.30
N TRP A 196 27.75 -5.19 1.16
CA TRP A 196 27.56 -6.59 1.55
C TRP A 196 26.08 -6.98 1.57
N PRO A 197 25.36 -6.89 0.43
CA PRO A 197 23.92 -7.11 0.39
C PRO A 197 23.49 -8.48 0.94
N GLY A 198 24.24 -9.56 0.66
CA GLY A 198 23.94 -10.90 1.19
C GLY A 198 24.06 -10.99 2.71
N SER A 199 25.22 -10.62 3.26
CA SER A 199 25.50 -10.65 4.70
C SER A 199 24.61 -9.67 5.47
N TYR A 200 24.33 -8.50 4.90
CA TYR A 200 23.38 -7.54 5.44
C TYR A 200 21.95 -8.12 5.50
N MET A 201 21.45 -8.72 4.42
CA MET A 201 20.12 -9.33 4.42
C MET A 201 20.04 -10.52 5.38
N ALA A 202 21.07 -11.36 5.45
CA ALA A 202 21.13 -12.45 6.43
C ALA A 202 21.02 -11.92 7.87
N MET A 203 21.79 -10.88 8.22
CA MET A 203 21.70 -10.20 9.52
C MET A 203 20.28 -9.71 9.81
N LEU A 204 19.65 -9.01 8.85
CA LEU A 204 18.30 -8.46 9.02
C LEU A 204 17.22 -9.53 9.17
N THR A 205 17.28 -10.59 8.37
CA THR A 205 16.31 -11.70 8.44
C THR A 205 16.40 -12.48 9.76
N GLY A 206 17.55 -12.42 10.44
CA GLY A 206 17.73 -12.97 11.79
C GLY A 206 17.10 -12.12 12.91
N LEU A 207 16.64 -10.90 12.62
CA LEU A 207 15.97 -10.03 13.59
C LEU A 207 14.45 -10.31 13.65
N PRO A 208 13.76 -9.97 14.75
CA PRO A 208 12.30 -10.00 14.81
C PRO A 208 11.63 -9.15 13.71
N SER A 209 10.45 -9.57 13.24
CA SER A 209 9.70 -8.90 12.16
C SER A 209 9.37 -7.42 12.42
N LEU A 210 9.29 -7.01 13.70
CA LEU A 210 9.09 -5.62 14.10
C LEU A 210 10.27 -4.71 13.73
N PHE A 211 11.52 -5.19 13.85
CA PHE A 211 12.70 -4.46 13.37
C PHE A 211 12.70 -4.36 11.86
N GLN A 212 12.42 -5.48 11.23
CA GLN A 212 12.40 -5.58 9.78
C GLN A 212 11.41 -4.59 9.18
N SER A 213 10.24 -4.38 9.81
CA SER A 213 9.23 -3.40 9.40
C SER A 213 9.72 -1.95 9.43
N GLY A 214 10.70 -1.62 10.27
CA GLY A 214 11.29 -0.27 10.38
C GLY A 214 12.43 0.02 9.40
N LEU A 215 12.74 -0.90 8.48
CA LEU A 215 13.94 -0.79 7.61
C LEU A 215 13.78 0.14 6.41
N ALA A 216 12.57 0.55 6.05
CA ALA A 216 12.35 1.42 4.89
C ALA A 216 13.07 2.77 5.07
N GLU A 217 12.83 3.46 6.19
CA GLU A 217 13.34 4.82 6.46
C GLU A 217 14.88 4.91 6.43
N PRO A 218 15.67 4.05 7.13
CA PRO A 218 17.14 4.13 7.08
C PRO A 218 17.74 3.96 5.68
N LEU A 219 17.04 3.25 4.78
CA LEU A 219 17.50 3.00 3.43
C LEU A 219 17.14 4.12 2.45
N GLU A 220 16.38 5.13 2.88
CA GLU A 220 15.99 6.25 2.03
C GLU A 220 17.17 7.20 1.69
N PRO A 221 17.24 7.74 0.46
CA PRO A 221 16.33 7.48 -0.65
C PRO A 221 16.53 6.09 -1.24
N LEU A 222 15.42 5.40 -1.50
CA LEU A 222 15.44 4.10 -2.15
C LEU A 222 15.66 4.28 -3.65
N ASP A 223 16.56 3.47 -4.20
CA ASP A 223 16.75 3.33 -5.64
C ASP A 223 16.38 1.90 -6.06
N VAL A 224 15.83 1.78 -7.27
CA VAL A 224 15.33 0.51 -7.82
C VAL A 224 16.43 -0.55 -7.85
N ASP A 225 17.66 -0.19 -8.23
CA ASP A 225 18.74 -1.15 -8.41
C ASP A 225 19.23 -1.68 -7.07
N ARG A 226 19.24 -0.83 -6.02
CA ARG A 226 19.53 -1.24 -4.65
C ARG A 226 18.45 -2.21 -4.14
N VAL A 227 17.17 -1.89 -4.33
CA VAL A 227 16.07 -2.76 -3.89
C VAL A 227 16.11 -4.10 -4.62
N ALA A 228 16.32 -4.09 -5.93
CA ALA A 228 16.50 -5.31 -6.73
C ALA A 228 17.65 -6.18 -6.19
N ALA A 229 18.82 -5.59 -5.93
CA ALA A 229 19.97 -6.31 -5.38
C ALA A 229 19.67 -6.93 -4.00
N LEU A 230 19.00 -6.20 -3.11
CA LEU A 230 18.65 -6.68 -1.77
C LEU A 230 17.56 -7.76 -1.80
N VAL A 231 16.58 -7.63 -2.69
CA VAL A 231 15.58 -8.67 -2.94
C VAL A 231 16.25 -9.95 -3.43
N ILE A 232 17.22 -9.87 -4.35
CA ILE A 232 17.97 -11.04 -4.81
C ILE A 232 18.80 -11.66 -3.67
N ALA A 233 19.49 -10.83 -2.89
CA ALA A 233 20.39 -11.29 -1.84
C ALA A 233 19.66 -11.83 -0.58
N CYS A 234 18.35 -11.58 -0.45
CA CYS A 234 17.58 -12.04 0.69
C CYS A 234 17.53 -13.57 0.77
N PRO A 235 17.63 -14.18 1.96
CA PRO A 235 17.29 -15.59 2.16
C PRO A 235 15.88 -15.94 1.66
N ARG A 236 15.60 -17.24 1.52
CA ARG A 236 14.25 -17.71 1.14
C ARG A 236 13.22 -17.23 2.16
N ILE A 237 12.14 -16.65 1.64
CA ILE A 237 10.97 -16.16 2.37
C ILE A 237 9.87 -17.22 2.36
N PHE A 238 9.84 -18.07 1.33
CA PHE A 238 8.90 -19.17 1.20
C PHE A 238 9.63 -20.51 1.04
N SER A 239 9.02 -21.56 1.55
CA SER A 239 9.39 -22.94 1.22
C SER A 239 8.96 -23.30 -0.20
N ASP A 240 9.39 -24.48 -0.66
CA ASP A 240 9.08 -24.96 -2.01
C ASP A 240 7.56 -25.17 -2.23
N ASP A 241 6.82 -25.50 -1.17
CA ASP A 241 5.34 -25.64 -1.15
C ASP A 241 4.59 -24.32 -0.92
N GLY A 242 5.31 -23.20 -0.76
CA GLY A 242 4.72 -21.88 -0.64
C GLY A 242 4.31 -21.47 0.77
N ALA A 243 4.72 -22.21 1.80
CA ALA A 243 4.55 -21.79 3.18
C ALA A 243 5.50 -20.62 3.52
N PRO A 244 5.01 -19.54 4.15
CA PRO A 244 5.86 -18.45 4.64
C PRO A 244 6.88 -18.93 5.70
N LEU A 245 8.13 -18.47 5.57
CA LEU A 245 9.26 -18.87 6.44
C LEU A 245 9.69 -17.80 7.45
N GLY A 246 9.41 -16.50 7.24
CA GLY A 246 9.54 -15.50 8.32
C GLY A 246 10.13 -14.12 8.04
N PRO A 247 10.87 -13.81 6.95
CA PRO A 247 11.35 -12.43 6.77
C PRO A 247 10.32 -11.55 6.06
N VAL A 248 9.98 -10.42 6.70
CA VAL A 248 9.13 -9.36 6.14
C VAL A 248 9.94 -8.34 5.32
N VAL A 249 11.27 -8.31 5.49
CA VAL A 249 12.16 -7.30 4.87
C VAL A 249 11.90 -7.09 3.38
N PRO A 250 11.73 -8.14 2.54
CA PRO A 250 11.52 -7.92 1.11
C PRO A 250 10.22 -7.19 0.83
N PHE A 251 9.14 -7.46 1.57
CA PHE A 251 7.88 -6.72 1.44
C PHE A 251 8.02 -5.27 1.92
N VAL A 252 8.85 -5.00 2.92
CA VAL A 252 9.15 -3.63 3.38
C VAL A 252 9.84 -2.84 2.27
N MET A 253 10.83 -3.43 1.61
CA MET A 253 11.54 -2.77 0.51
C MET A 253 10.67 -2.59 -0.73
N LEU A 254 9.88 -3.61 -1.10
CA LEU A 254 8.95 -3.56 -2.23
C LEU A 254 7.84 -2.52 -2.00
N GLU A 255 7.25 -2.49 -0.81
CA GLU A 255 6.24 -1.48 -0.46
C GLU A 255 6.82 -0.06 -0.48
N ALA A 256 8.04 0.12 0.04
CA ALA A 256 8.66 1.44 0.07
C ALA A 256 9.06 1.94 -1.33
N ILE A 257 9.58 1.08 -2.22
CA ILE A 257 9.90 1.48 -3.60
C ILE A 257 8.65 1.72 -4.44
N GLU A 258 7.55 0.99 -4.19
CA GLU A 258 6.25 1.26 -4.78
C GLU A 258 5.72 2.66 -4.44
N GLY A 259 6.03 3.19 -3.25
CA GLY A 259 5.71 4.57 -2.88
C GLY A 259 6.51 5.62 -3.66
N HIS A 260 7.71 5.26 -4.12
CA HIS A 260 8.63 6.15 -4.84
C HIS A 260 8.42 6.16 -6.35
N LEU A 261 8.07 5.01 -6.94
CA LEU A 261 7.85 4.86 -8.38
C LEU A 261 6.83 5.86 -8.97
N PRO A 262 5.72 6.20 -8.30
CA PRO A 262 4.79 7.22 -8.80
C PRO A 262 5.42 8.60 -8.92
N ALA A 263 6.31 8.99 -8.01
CA ALA A 263 7.03 10.26 -8.09
C ALA A 263 8.00 10.29 -9.28
N ILE A 264 8.59 9.15 -9.64
CA ILE A 264 9.37 9.00 -10.88
C ILE A 264 8.43 9.13 -12.08
N ALA A 265 7.31 8.39 -12.07
CA ALA A 265 6.35 8.34 -13.17
C ALA A 265 5.72 9.70 -13.50
N MET A 266 5.51 10.56 -12.50
CA MET A 266 5.04 11.95 -12.72
C MET A 266 6.00 12.76 -13.61
N ASN A 267 7.29 12.43 -13.61
CA ASN A 267 8.32 13.12 -14.39
C ASN A 267 8.76 12.33 -15.64
N ASP A 268 8.79 10.99 -15.55
CA ASP A 268 9.32 10.08 -16.57
C ASP A 268 8.69 8.68 -16.40
N MET A 269 7.52 8.47 -17.03
CA MET A 269 6.81 7.18 -17.00
C MET A 269 7.65 6.02 -17.57
N PRO A 270 8.32 6.15 -18.75
CA PRO A 270 9.20 5.08 -19.26
C PRO A 270 10.27 4.62 -18.27
N ARG A 271 10.86 5.55 -17.51
CA ARG A 271 11.83 5.20 -16.46
C ARG A 271 11.19 4.45 -15.31
N ALA A 272 9.99 4.83 -14.88
CA ALA A 272 9.26 4.11 -13.84
C ALA A 272 8.89 2.68 -14.29
N GLU A 273 8.42 2.51 -15.51
CA GLU A 273 8.13 1.20 -16.12
C GLU A 273 9.38 0.31 -16.21
N ALA A 274 10.50 0.86 -16.68
CA ALA A 274 11.77 0.14 -16.69
C ALA A 274 12.21 -0.27 -15.28
N GLY A 275 11.93 0.56 -14.28
CA GLY A 275 12.17 0.23 -12.88
C GLY A 275 11.29 -0.93 -12.38
N VAL A 276 10.00 -0.92 -12.73
CA VAL A 276 9.08 -2.03 -12.45
C VAL A 276 9.58 -3.34 -13.07
N VAL A 277 10.02 -3.31 -14.34
CA VAL A 277 10.57 -4.50 -15.01
C VAL A 277 11.77 -5.07 -14.25
N ARG A 278 12.71 -4.22 -13.82
CA ARG A 278 13.88 -4.66 -13.04
C ARG A 278 13.50 -5.28 -11.69
N LEU A 279 12.53 -4.70 -10.97
CA LEU A 279 12.05 -5.28 -9.72
C LEU A 279 11.40 -6.64 -9.93
N LEU A 280 10.62 -6.80 -11.00
CA LEU A 280 9.97 -8.06 -11.34
C LEU A 280 10.98 -9.13 -11.72
N GLU A 281 12.01 -8.78 -12.49
CA GLU A 281 13.13 -9.69 -12.80
C GLU A 281 13.89 -10.12 -11.54
N ALA A 282 14.17 -9.18 -10.63
CA ALA A 282 14.81 -9.48 -9.36
C ALA A 282 13.99 -10.45 -8.51
N VAL A 283 12.68 -10.21 -8.36
CA VAL A 283 11.77 -11.12 -7.64
C VAL A 283 11.75 -12.51 -8.30
N MET A 284 11.57 -12.58 -9.62
CA MET A 284 11.46 -13.86 -10.33
C MET A 284 12.77 -14.64 -10.43
N SER A 285 13.92 -13.97 -10.32
CA SER A 285 15.24 -14.65 -10.34
C SER A 285 15.51 -15.49 -9.10
N ARG A 286 14.72 -15.31 -8.04
CA ARG A 286 14.86 -16.04 -6.77
C ARG A 286 14.31 -17.46 -6.88
N PRO A 287 14.85 -18.43 -6.12
CA PRO A 287 14.30 -19.78 -6.06
C PRO A 287 12.83 -19.86 -5.59
N ASP A 288 12.43 -18.95 -4.69
CA ASP A 288 11.07 -18.81 -4.17
C ASP A 288 10.29 -17.65 -4.86
N GLY A 289 10.78 -17.19 -6.01
CA GLY A 289 10.30 -16.00 -6.70
C GLY A 289 8.82 -16.06 -7.05
N HIS A 290 8.31 -17.20 -7.51
CA HIS A 290 6.88 -17.36 -7.82
C HIS A 290 5.98 -17.18 -6.59
N TRP A 291 6.40 -17.67 -5.42
CA TRP A 291 5.64 -17.52 -4.17
C TRP A 291 5.70 -16.07 -3.67
N LEU A 292 6.88 -15.44 -3.72
CA LEU A 292 7.05 -14.03 -3.41
C LEU A 292 6.21 -13.15 -4.33
N GLY A 293 6.24 -13.39 -5.65
CA GLY A 293 5.45 -12.66 -6.63
C GLY A 293 3.95 -12.81 -6.41
N ARG A 294 3.47 -14.02 -6.10
CA ARG A 294 2.06 -14.27 -5.79
C ARG A 294 1.61 -13.53 -4.52
N ALA A 295 2.42 -13.57 -3.46
CA ALA A 295 2.14 -12.87 -2.22
C ALA A 295 2.25 -11.34 -2.36
N TRP A 296 3.15 -10.86 -3.21
CA TRP A 296 3.27 -9.43 -3.55
C TRP A 296 2.05 -8.94 -4.32
N LEU A 297 1.58 -9.72 -5.30
CA LEU A 297 0.33 -9.46 -6.02
C LEU A 297 -0.87 -9.37 -5.05
N GLN A 298 -0.98 -10.31 -4.10
CA GLN A 298 -1.98 -10.28 -3.04
C GLN A 298 -1.92 -8.97 -2.22
N GLN A 299 -0.71 -8.52 -1.87
CA GLN A 299 -0.51 -7.30 -1.08
C GLN A 299 -0.93 -6.04 -1.85
N ILE A 300 -0.59 -5.93 -3.14
CA ILE A 300 -0.97 -4.80 -4.00
C ILE A 300 -2.49 -4.71 -4.12
N ILE A 301 -3.16 -5.84 -4.37
CA ILE A 301 -4.62 -5.89 -4.45
C ILE A 301 -5.22 -5.45 -3.12
N TRP A 302 -4.71 -5.96 -1.99
CA TRP A 302 -5.19 -5.57 -0.67
C TRP A 302 -5.04 -4.06 -0.39
N ARG A 303 -3.86 -3.48 -0.65
CA ARG A 303 -3.57 -2.07 -0.34
C ARG A 303 -4.51 -1.12 -1.09
N GLY A 304 -4.87 -1.45 -2.32
CA GLY A 304 -5.79 -0.64 -3.13
C GLY A 304 -7.28 -0.91 -2.88
N THR A 305 -7.67 -1.92 -2.08
CA THR A 305 -9.08 -2.14 -1.72
C THR A 305 -9.50 -1.23 -0.56
N ALA A 306 -10.42 -0.30 -0.83
CA ALA A 306 -10.98 0.60 0.17
C ALA A 306 -11.84 -0.19 1.19
N ARG A 307 -11.29 -0.50 2.37
CA ARG A 307 -12.01 -1.26 3.40
C ARG A 307 -12.75 -0.39 4.44
N ARG A 308 -12.54 0.94 4.45
CA ARG A 308 -13.27 1.91 5.29
C ARG A 308 -13.26 3.30 4.65
N ALA A 309 -14.39 4.02 4.78
CA ALA A 309 -14.43 5.47 4.63
C ALA A 309 -13.29 6.09 5.48
N GLY A 310 -12.40 6.85 4.84
CA GLY A 310 -11.29 7.53 5.51
C GLY A 310 -9.88 7.06 5.17
N ARG A 311 -9.68 6.00 4.36
CA ARG A 311 -8.41 5.88 3.63
C ARG A 311 -8.49 6.80 2.42
N ALA A 312 -7.50 7.69 2.29
CA ALA A 312 -7.42 8.62 1.15
C ALA A 312 -7.57 7.82 -0.15
N GLN A 313 -8.50 8.23 -1.01
CA GLN A 313 -8.57 7.73 -2.38
C GLN A 313 -7.18 7.97 -3.00
N MET A 314 -6.52 6.89 -3.42
CA MET A 314 -5.28 6.98 -4.19
C MET A 314 -5.65 7.52 -5.58
N ASP A 315 -5.80 8.83 -5.72
CA ASP A 315 -6.17 9.47 -6.97
C ASP A 315 -5.07 10.44 -7.42
N VAL A 316 -3.95 9.85 -7.82
CA VAL A 316 -2.98 10.46 -8.74
C VAL A 316 -2.77 9.46 -9.87
N ASP A 317 -3.02 9.84 -11.12
CA ASP A 317 -2.94 8.95 -12.29
C ASP A 317 -1.62 8.18 -12.38
N ALA A 318 -0.51 8.78 -11.95
CA ALA A 318 0.80 8.14 -11.88
C ALA A 318 0.86 6.96 -10.90
N GLN A 319 0.21 7.06 -9.74
CA GLN A 319 0.12 5.95 -8.78
C GLN A 319 -0.68 4.79 -9.35
N ARG A 320 -1.79 5.09 -10.03
CA ARG A 320 -2.62 4.09 -10.71
C ARG A 320 -1.85 3.39 -11.82
N ALA A 321 -1.17 4.15 -12.68
CA ALA A 321 -0.40 3.60 -13.79
C ALA A 321 0.71 2.64 -13.32
N VAL A 322 1.47 3.00 -12.27
CA VAL A 322 2.51 2.13 -11.70
C VAL A 322 1.90 0.85 -11.09
N ARG A 323 0.82 1.00 -10.32
CA ARG A 323 0.07 -0.14 -9.74
C ARG A 323 -0.38 -1.12 -10.82
N ASP A 324 -0.98 -0.62 -11.90
CA ASP A 324 -1.53 -1.46 -12.96
C ASP A 324 -0.42 -2.20 -13.73
N HIS A 325 0.73 -1.54 -13.97
CA HIS A 325 1.92 -2.17 -14.52
C HIS A 325 2.47 -3.29 -13.62
N LEU A 326 2.50 -3.08 -12.30
CA LEU A 326 2.90 -4.11 -11.34
C LEU A 326 1.93 -5.29 -11.33
N LEU A 327 0.63 -5.03 -11.26
CA LEU A 327 -0.41 -6.06 -11.31
C LEU A 327 -0.28 -6.92 -12.58
N ALA A 328 -0.19 -6.30 -13.75
CA ALA A 328 -0.03 -7.00 -15.02
C ALA A 328 1.31 -7.76 -15.10
N GLY A 329 2.40 -7.11 -14.68
CA GLY A 329 3.75 -7.67 -14.74
C GLY A 329 3.98 -8.85 -13.77
N LEU A 330 3.32 -8.86 -12.61
CA LEU A 330 3.32 -10.00 -11.69
C LEU A 330 2.45 -11.13 -12.22
N SER A 331 1.22 -10.81 -12.65
CA SER A 331 0.25 -11.82 -13.11
C SER A 331 0.77 -12.61 -14.32
N THR A 332 1.53 -11.97 -15.21
CA THR A 332 2.11 -12.61 -16.41
C THR A 332 3.36 -13.42 -16.14
N ARG A 333 4.11 -13.14 -15.07
CA ARG A 333 5.39 -13.83 -14.76
C ARG A 333 5.25 -14.95 -13.74
N VAL A 334 4.22 -14.89 -12.88
CA VAL A 334 3.97 -15.93 -11.87
C VAL A 334 3.19 -17.09 -12.51
N ALA A 335 3.68 -18.32 -12.35
CA ALA A 335 2.97 -19.50 -12.88
C ALA A 335 1.66 -19.78 -12.12
N PRO A 336 0.58 -20.21 -12.78
CA PRO A 336 -0.65 -20.65 -12.11
C PRO A 336 -0.44 -21.88 -11.21
N LEU A 337 -1.27 -22.02 -10.17
CA LEU A 337 -1.30 -23.17 -9.27
C LEU A 337 -2.26 -24.25 -9.77
N ALA A 338 -1.80 -25.50 -9.78
CA ALA A 338 -2.68 -26.65 -10.02
C ALA A 338 -3.69 -26.85 -8.86
N ALA A 339 -3.28 -26.60 -7.62
CA ALA A 339 -4.10 -26.76 -6.40
C ALA A 339 -4.29 -25.44 -5.65
N ALA A 340 -4.77 -24.40 -6.37
CA ALA A 340 -4.93 -23.05 -5.83
C ALA A 340 -5.66 -22.98 -4.47
N PHE A 341 -6.70 -23.80 -4.26
CA PHE A 341 -7.51 -23.74 -3.04
C PHE A 341 -6.80 -24.22 -1.77
N GLU A 342 -5.73 -25.01 -1.87
CA GLU A 342 -4.91 -25.37 -0.71
C GLU A 342 -4.16 -24.13 -0.20
N TRP A 343 -3.52 -23.41 -1.11
CA TRP A 343 -2.87 -22.15 -0.80
C TRP A 343 -3.87 -21.09 -0.35
N ILE A 344 -5.02 -20.95 -1.02
CA ILE A 344 -6.05 -19.95 -0.66
C ILE A 344 -6.57 -20.17 0.78
N ARG A 345 -6.82 -21.43 1.20
CA ARG A 345 -7.33 -21.75 2.54
C ARG A 345 -6.29 -21.69 3.65
N ALA A 346 -5.00 -21.70 3.31
CA ALA A 346 -3.91 -21.48 4.25
C ALA A 346 -3.74 -20.00 4.65
N GLU A 347 -4.73 -19.15 4.38
CA GLU A 347 -4.76 -17.73 4.74
C GLU A 347 -5.77 -17.49 5.86
N GLU A 348 -5.56 -16.42 6.62
CA GLU A 348 -6.57 -15.92 7.56
C GLU A 348 -7.87 -15.53 6.82
N PRO A 349 -9.06 -15.88 7.34
CA PRO A 349 -10.35 -15.71 6.65
C PRO A 349 -10.59 -14.31 6.05
N LEU A 350 -10.13 -13.25 6.71
CA LEU A 350 -10.33 -11.87 6.28
C LEU A 350 -9.52 -11.49 5.01
N TRP A 351 -8.49 -12.26 4.69
CA TRP A 351 -7.53 -11.98 3.61
C TRP A 351 -7.59 -12.99 2.46
N VAL A 352 -8.34 -14.09 2.63
CA VAL A 352 -8.49 -15.17 1.63
C VAL A 352 -8.93 -14.64 0.26
N VAL A 353 -9.84 -13.66 0.22
CA VAL A 353 -10.30 -13.05 -1.05
C VAL A 353 -9.16 -12.47 -1.89
N HIS A 354 -8.11 -11.92 -1.28
CA HIS A 354 -6.99 -11.37 -2.06
C HIS A 354 -6.13 -12.47 -2.67
N ARG A 355 -6.06 -13.66 -2.04
CA ARG A 355 -5.44 -14.84 -2.65
C ARG A 355 -6.26 -15.34 -3.85
N ILE A 356 -7.59 -15.34 -3.72
CA ILE A 356 -8.52 -15.65 -4.83
C ILE A 356 -8.29 -14.68 -6.01
N LEU A 357 -8.26 -13.38 -5.75
CA LEU A 357 -8.08 -12.36 -6.79
C LEU A 357 -6.68 -12.41 -7.42
N ALA A 358 -5.64 -12.68 -6.63
CA ALA A 358 -4.28 -12.84 -7.13
C ALA A 358 -4.18 -14.04 -8.08
N GLU A 359 -4.68 -15.20 -7.68
CA GLU A 359 -4.63 -16.40 -8.52
C GLU A 359 -5.52 -16.27 -9.76
N ALA A 360 -6.71 -15.68 -9.63
CA ALA A 360 -7.57 -15.41 -10.78
C ALA A 360 -6.91 -14.44 -11.78
N SER A 361 -6.17 -13.44 -11.29
CA SER A 361 -5.38 -12.54 -12.15
C SER A 361 -4.27 -13.28 -12.89
N ILE A 362 -3.58 -14.20 -12.21
CA ILE A 362 -2.51 -15.03 -12.80
C ILE A 362 -3.07 -15.93 -13.92
N LEU A 363 -4.18 -16.64 -13.66
CA LEU A 363 -4.83 -17.50 -14.65
C LEU A 363 -5.28 -16.72 -15.89
N GLU A 364 -5.90 -15.56 -15.69
CA GLU A 364 -6.36 -14.71 -16.78
C GLU A 364 -5.20 -14.16 -17.62
N ALA A 365 -4.10 -13.74 -16.97
CA ALA A 365 -2.89 -13.30 -17.66
C ALA A 365 -2.23 -14.41 -18.50
N HIS A 366 -2.46 -15.68 -18.15
CA HIS A 366 -2.02 -16.85 -18.92
C HIS A 366 -3.07 -17.34 -19.94
N GLY A 367 -4.11 -16.55 -20.20
CA GLY A 367 -5.13 -16.83 -21.21
C GLY A 367 -6.26 -17.75 -20.75
N ASP A 368 -6.32 -18.12 -19.47
CA ASP A 368 -7.37 -18.99 -18.93
C ASP A 368 -8.41 -18.19 -18.12
N ALA A 369 -9.15 -17.34 -18.83
CA ALA A 369 -10.22 -16.55 -18.22
C ALA A 369 -11.33 -17.43 -17.61
N ILE A 370 -11.59 -18.61 -18.18
CA ILE A 370 -12.61 -19.54 -17.69
C ILE A 370 -12.21 -20.11 -16.33
N ALA A 371 -10.98 -20.62 -16.18
CA ALA A 371 -10.49 -21.08 -14.90
C ALA A 371 -10.40 -19.94 -13.88
N ALA A 372 -10.00 -18.74 -14.30
CA ALA A 372 -10.01 -17.56 -13.43
C ALA A 372 -11.42 -17.27 -12.88
N ALA A 373 -12.44 -17.27 -13.74
CA ALA A 373 -13.83 -17.08 -13.33
C ALA A 373 -14.37 -18.24 -12.47
N GLU A 374 -13.90 -19.47 -12.66
CA GLU A 374 -14.25 -20.59 -11.78
C GLU A 374 -13.60 -20.46 -10.40
N ILE A 375 -12.36 -19.95 -10.29
CA ILE A 375 -11.74 -19.64 -9.00
C ILE A 375 -12.57 -18.59 -8.25
N LEU A 376 -13.01 -17.52 -8.93
CA LEU A 376 -13.90 -16.52 -8.34
C LEU A 376 -15.20 -17.17 -7.83
N ALA A 377 -15.90 -17.91 -8.70
CA ALA A 377 -17.16 -18.59 -8.36
C ALA A 377 -17.00 -19.57 -7.20
N SER A 378 -15.97 -20.43 -7.25
CA SER A 378 -15.66 -21.41 -6.20
C SER A 378 -15.29 -20.76 -4.87
N GLY A 379 -14.61 -19.61 -4.88
CA GLY A 379 -14.35 -18.81 -3.68
C GLY A 379 -15.64 -18.38 -2.99
N VAL A 380 -16.62 -17.89 -3.75
CA VAL A 380 -17.94 -17.51 -3.22
C VAL A 380 -18.71 -18.73 -2.71
N LYS A 381 -18.76 -19.82 -3.50
CA LYS A 381 -19.47 -21.06 -3.13
C LYS A 381 -18.97 -21.64 -1.80
N GLN A 382 -17.67 -21.50 -1.52
CA GLN A 382 -17.05 -21.97 -0.29
C GLN A 382 -17.12 -20.96 0.88
N GLY A 383 -17.75 -19.80 0.70
CA GLY A 383 -17.86 -18.78 1.74
C GLY A 383 -16.53 -18.06 2.05
N LEU A 384 -15.56 -18.08 1.14
CA LEU A 384 -14.21 -17.52 1.35
C LEU A 384 -14.12 -16.01 1.03
N VAL A 385 -15.25 -15.39 0.70
CA VAL A 385 -15.32 -14.06 0.08
C VAL A 385 -16.21 -13.14 0.94
N THR A 386 -15.61 -12.47 1.93
CA THR A 386 -16.31 -11.63 2.95
C THR A 386 -16.82 -10.26 2.48
N ALA A 387 -18.07 -9.88 2.76
CA ALA A 387 -18.73 -8.74 2.11
C ALA A 387 -18.22 -7.31 2.43
N THR A 388 -17.37 -7.13 3.42
CA THR A 388 -16.98 -5.81 3.96
C THR A 388 -16.29 -4.91 2.91
N GLY A 389 -16.93 -3.78 2.55
CA GLY A 389 -16.36 -2.68 1.77
C GLY A 389 -16.34 -2.82 0.24
N ARG A 390 -16.91 -3.90 -0.33
CA ARG A 390 -16.77 -4.19 -1.77
C ARG A 390 -17.59 -3.29 -2.70
N ALA A 391 -18.79 -2.90 -2.29
CA ALA A 391 -19.69 -2.15 -3.16
C ALA A 391 -19.17 -0.73 -3.46
N ASP A 392 -18.44 -0.12 -2.52
CA ASP A 392 -17.75 1.16 -2.72
C ASP A 392 -16.56 1.02 -3.70
N GLY A 393 -16.03 -0.19 -3.87
CA GLY A 393 -14.95 -0.51 -4.79
C GLY A 393 -15.34 -0.39 -6.27
N MET A 394 -16.63 -0.49 -6.60
CA MET A 394 -17.12 -0.45 -7.98
C MET A 394 -17.14 0.96 -8.58
N THR A 395 -17.42 1.99 -7.77
CA THR A 395 -17.38 3.39 -8.22
C THR A 395 -15.97 3.98 -8.23
N THR A 396 -15.03 3.33 -7.53
CA THR A 396 -13.69 3.86 -7.27
C THR A 396 -12.59 3.20 -8.10
N ARG A 397 -12.92 2.30 -9.04
CA ARG A 397 -11.94 1.51 -9.83
C ARG A 397 -10.88 0.87 -8.94
N SER A 398 -11.35 0.15 -7.93
CA SER A 398 -10.46 -0.58 -7.02
C SER A 398 -9.74 -1.72 -7.78
N PRO A 399 -8.57 -2.19 -7.31
CA PRO A 399 -7.89 -3.33 -7.92
C PRO A 399 -8.78 -4.58 -8.03
N GLU A 400 -9.66 -4.80 -7.04
CA GLU A 400 -10.66 -5.88 -7.09
C GLU A 400 -11.61 -5.69 -8.29
N SER A 401 -12.17 -4.49 -8.46
CA SER A 401 -13.05 -4.16 -9.59
C SER A 401 -12.33 -4.35 -10.93
N ASP A 402 -11.10 -3.84 -11.07
CA ASP A 402 -10.31 -3.94 -12.30
C ASP A 402 -9.97 -5.40 -12.66
N VAL A 403 -9.57 -6.21 -11.67
CA VAL A 403 -9.28 -7.64 -11.85
C VAL A 403 -10.53 -8.39 -12.29
N VAL A 404 -11.64 -8.23 -11.57
CA VAL A 404 -12.89 -8.94 -11.85
C VAL A 404 -13.47 -8.52 -13.21
N ALA A 405 -13.48 -7.22 -13.51
CA ALA A 405 -13.90 -6.68 -14.80
C ALA A 405 -13.11 -7.30 -15.96
N ARG A 406 -11.78 -7.35 -15.83
CA ARG A 406 -10.89 -7.92 -16.86
C ARG A 406 -11.11 -9.42 -17.08
N ILE A 407 -11.35 -10.18 -16.02
CA ILE A 407 -11.65 -11.61 -16.11
C ILE A 407 -13.02 -11.84 -16.76
N LEU A 408 -14.06 -11.21 -16.22
CA LEU A 408 -15.45 -11.49 -16.59
C LEU A 408 -15.82 -10.99 -17.98
N SER A 409 -15.20 -9.89 -18.44
CA SER A 409 -15.38 -9.39 -19.83
C SER A 409 -14.88 -10.37 -20.91
N ARG A 410 -14.06 -11.36 -20.54
CA ARG A 410 -13.55 -12.39 -21.45
C ARG A 410 -14.34 -13.70 -21.41
N ILE A 411 -15.39 -13.78 -20.60
CA ILE A 411 -16.23 -14.98 -20.49
C ILE A 411 -17.25 -15.00 -21.63
N PRO A 412 -17.28 -16.06 -22.46
CA PRO A 412 -18.20 -16.13 -23.61
C PRO A 412 -19.68 -16.05 -23.24
N ASP A 413 -20.08 -16.70 -22.14
CA ASP A 413 -21.45 -16.67 -21.62
C ASP A 413 -21.46 -16.22 -20.16
N LEU A 414 -21.20 -14.92 -19.97
CA LEU A 414 -21.19 -14.30 -18.65
C LEU A 414 -22.56 -14.38 -17.95
N THR A 415 -23.66 -14.34 -18.73
CA THR A 415 -25.03 -14.46 -18.21
C THR A 415 -25.25 -15.83 -17.58
N MET A 416 -24.82 -16.91 -18.24
CA MET A 416 -24.92 -18.27 -17.71
C MET A 416 -24.01 -18.49 -16.51
N TRP A 417 -22.78 -17.95 -16.54
CA TRP A 417 -21.88 -17.97 -15.39
C TRP A 417 -22.55 -17.33 -14.16
N PHE A 418 -23.11 -16.13 -14.31
CA PHE A 418 -23.79 -15.41 -13.22
C PHE A 418 -24.98 -16.21 -12.69
N LYS A 419 -25.88 -16.67 -13.58
CA LYS A 419 -27.08 -17.44 -13.19
C LYS A 419 -26.72 -18.73 -12.47
N THR A 420 -25.68 -19.42 -12.92
CA THR A 420 -25.21 -20.67 -12.29
C THR A 420 -24.70 -20.40 -10.89
N LEU A 421 -23.81 -19.42 -10.72
CA LEU A 421 -23.30 -19.02 -9.41
C LEU A 421 -24.41 -18.53 -8.48
N TRP A 422 -25.36 -17.75 -9.02
CA TRP A 422 -26.54 -17.28 -8.27
C TRP A 422 -27.37 -18.45 -7.76
N ARG A 423 -27.65 -19.45 -8.60
CA ARG A 423 -28.41 -20.65 -8.21
C ARG A 423 -27.66 -21.49 -7.18
N GLU A 424 -26.37 -21.73 -7.38
CA GLU A 424 -25.55 -22.60 -6.51
C GLU A 424 -25.31 -22.01 -5.11
N THR A 425 -25.53 -20.70 -4.94
CA THR A 425 -25.42 -20.03 -3.63
C THR A 425 -26.78 -19.85 -2.94
N TYR A 426 -27.88 -20.36 -3.52
CA TYR A 426 -29.25 -20.17 -3.00
C TYR A 426 -29.41 -20.64 -1.55
N GLU A 427 -28.97 -21.87 -1.23
CA GLU A 427 -29.15 -22.44 0.11
C GLU A 427 -28.47 -21.58 1.19
N VAL A 428 -27.27 -21.06 0.91
CA VAL A 428 -26.53 -20.19 1.83
C VAL A 428 -27.24 -18.84 1.98
N ARG A 429 -27.76 -18.27 0.89
CA ARG A 429 -28.52 -17.02 0.94
C ARG A 429 -29.83 -17.18 1.71
N GLU A 430 -30.61 -18.22 1.42
CA GLU A 430 -31.87 -18.50 2.10
C GLU A 430 -31.67 -18.71 3.60
N ALA A 431 -30.57 -19.36 3.98
CA ALA A 431 -30.30 -19.63 5.38
C ALA A 431 -30.11 -18.36 6.23
N LEU A 432 -29.71 -17.23 5.62
CA LEU A 432 -29.59 -15.93 6.29
C LEU A 432 -30.93 -15.30 6.68
N SER A 433 -32.05 -15.75 6.08
CA SER A 433 -33.38 -15.33 6.53
C SER A 433 -33.66 -15.81 7.97
N TYR A 434 -33.01 -16.89 8.41
CA TYR A 434 -33.18 -17.43 9.77
C TYR A 434 -32.38 -16.66 10.81
N PRO A 435 -32.99 -16.23 11.95
CA PRO A 435 -32.35 -15.42 12.98
C PRO A 435 -30.99 -15.92 13.48
N VAL A 436 -30.82 -17.25 13.57
CA VAL A 436 -29.61 -17.90 14.11
C VAL A 436 -28.38 -17.69 13.20
N GLN A 437 -28.60 -17.50 11.90
CA GLN A 437 -27.53 -17.43 10.91
C GLN A 437 -27.29 -16.02 10.35
N ARG A 438 -28.04 -15.01 10.81
CA ARG A 438 -27.95 -13.61 10.36
C ARG A 438 -26.57 -12.97 10.52
N ASN A 439 -25.67 -13.54 11.31
CA ASN A 439 -24.32 -13.03 11.52
C ASN A 439 -23.31 -13.52 10.47
N LEU A 440 -23.69 -14.44 9.59
CA LEU A 440 -22.86 -14.87 8.47
C LEU A 440 -22.84 -13.79 7.37
N ASP A 441 -21.74 -13.74 6.62
CA ASP A 441 -21.62 -12.86 5.45
C ASP A 441 -22.50 -13.36 4.30
N ASN A 442 -23.22 -12.45 3.64
CA ASN A 442 -24.12 -12.81 2.55
C ASN A 442 -23.36 -13.01 1.23
N PRO A 443 -23.36 -14.22 0.64
CA PRO A 443 -22.70 -14.46 -0.65
C PRO A 443 -23.37 -13.71 -1.81
N ALA A 444 -24.60 -13.20 -1.64
CA ALA A 444 -25.25 -12.35 -2.64
C ALA A 444 -24.41 -11.13 -3.02
N TYR A 445 -23.78 -10.50 -2.04
CA TYR A 445 -23.09 -9.23 -2.22
C TYR A 445 -21.87 -9.33 -3.16
N PRO A 446 -20.92 -10.27 -2.97
CA PRO A 446 -19.85 -10.45 -3.96
C PRO A 446 -20.38 -10.90 -5.32
N VAL A 447 -21.39 -11.77 -5.40
CA VAL A 447 -21.93 -12.22 -6.70
C VAL A 447 -22.53 -11.06 -7.49
N LEU A 448 -23.35 -10.24 -6.85
CA LEU A 448 -23.96 -9.05 -7.46
C LEU A 448 -22.89 -8.01 -7.85
N SER A 449 -21.97 -7.70 -6.93
CA SER A 449 -20.91 -6.73 -7.19
C SER A 449 -20.00 -7.17 -8.35
N TRP A 450 -19.57 -8.42 -8.38
CA TRP A 450 -18.74 -8.94 -9.46
C TRP A 450 -19.52 -9.06 -10.78
N GLY A 451 -20.80 -9.46 -10.74
CA GLY A 451 -21.68 -9.46 -11.90
C GLY A 451 -21.82 -8.08 -12.54
N LEU A 452 -21.98 -7.02 -11.72
CA LEU A 452 -22.03 -5.63 -12.18
C LEU A 452 -20.69 -5.17 -12.80
N ASN A 453 -19.56 -5.53 -12.19
CA ASN A 453 -18.24 -5.27 -12.78
C ASN A 453 -18.09 -5.93 -14.16
N GLY A 454 -18.52 -7.20 -14.27
CA GLY A 454 -18.52 -7.93 -15.55
C GLY A 454 -19.43 -7.29 -16.59
N LEU A 455 -20.64 -6.89 -16.21
CA LEU A 455 -21.58 -6.18 -17.11
C LEU A 455 -20.98 -4.86 -17.60
N ASN A 456 -20.44 -4.04 -16.69
CA ASN A 456 -19.84 -2.76 -17.03
C ASN A 456 -18.65 -2.91 -17.98
N ALA A 457 -17.81 -3.94 -17.78
CA ALA A 457 -16.65 -4.22 -18.62
C ALA A 457 -17.01 -4.83 -19.99
N SER A 458 -18.21 -5.39 -20.13
CA SER A 458 -18.66 -6.10 -21.34
C SER A 458 -19.32 -5.19 -22.38
N GLN A 459 -19.33 -3.86 -22.21
CA GLN A 459 -20.00 -2.92 -23.11
C GLN A 459 -19.58 -3.07 -24.59
N GLN A 460 -18.35 -3.52 -24.86
CA GLN A 460 -17.80 -3.72 -26.21
C GLN A 460 -17.70 -5.20 -26.63
N ALA A 461 -18.06 -6.13 -25.74
CA ALA A 461 -17.99 -7.56 -25.97
C ALA A 461 -19.33 -8.12 -26.47
N PRO A 462 -19.33 -9.23 -27.26
CA PRO A 462 -20.55 -9.87 -27.76
C PRO A 462 -21.25 -10.69 -26.67
N VAL A 463 -21.62 -10.05 -25.56
CA VAL A 463 -22.33 -10.62 -24.42
C VAL A 463 -23.80 -10.19 -24.48
N ASP A 464 -24.73 -11.06 -24.07
CA ASP A 464 -26.14 -10.69 -23.84
C ASP A 464 -26.26 -9.76 -22.62
N GLN A 465 -25.89 -8.50 -22.81
CA GLN A 465 -25.89 -7.47 -21.77
C GLN A 465 -27.29 -7.25 -21.17
N ALA A 466 -28.33 -7.32 -22.00
CA ALA A 466 -29.72 -7.19 -21.54
C ALA A 466 -30.12 -8.37 -20.65
N GLY A 467 -29.81 -9.60 -21.07
CA GLY A 467 -30.06 -10.81 -20.28
C GLY A 467 -29.27 -10.85 -18.97
N LEU A 468 -28.01 -10.41 -18.98
CA LEU A 468 -27.18 -10.29 -17.78
C LEU A 468 -27.75 -9.23 -16.83
N TRP A 469 -28.06 -8.04 -17.33
CA TRP A 469 -28.66 -6.98 -16.51
C TRP A 469 -29.97 -7.43 -15.88
N ARG A 470 -30.88 -8.09 -16.62
CA ARG A 470 -32.12 -8.64 -16.06
C ARG A 470 -31.86 -9.68 -14.97
N ALA A 471 -30.87 -10.54 -15.15
CA ALA A 471 -30.51 -11.55 -14.16
C ALA A 471 -30.00 -10.90 -12.86
N ILE A 472 -29.16 -9.87 -12.98
CA ILE A 472 -28.66 -9.08 -11.83
C ILE A 472 -29.81 -8.34 -11.16
N ALA A 473 -30.67 -7.66 -11.93
CA ALA A 473 -31.84 -6.95 -11.43
C ALA A 473 -32.76 -7.87 -10.61
N GLY A 474 -33.08 -9.06 -11.12
CA GLY A 474 -33.86 -10.07 -10.39
C GLY A 474 -33.17 -10.54 -9.10
N ALA A 475 -31.84 -10.71 -9.14
CA ALA A 475 -31.04 -11.11 -7.98
C ALA A 475 -30.98 -10.03 -6.89
N VAL A 476 -30.98 -8.73 -7.26
CA VAL A 476 -31.09 -7.62 -6.30
C VAL A 476 -32.42 -7.72 -5.53
N PHE A 477 -33.55 -7.91 -6.23
CA PHE A 477 -34.86 -8.06 -5.57
C PHE A 477 -34.93 -9.28 -4.66
N GLU A 478 -34.44 -10.42 -5.16
CA GLU A 478 -34.38 -11.64 -4.35
C GLU A 478 -33.60 -11.39 -3.05
N THR A 479 -32.48 -10.67 -3.13
CA THR A 479 -31.68 -10.33 -1.95
C THR A 479 -32.40 -9.39 -1.00
N GLN A 480 -33.04 -8.34 -1.52
CA GLN A 480 -33.83 -7.40 -0.72
C GLN A 480 -34.97 -8.09 0.05
N ARG A 481 -35.52 -9.18 -0.52
CA ARG A 481 -36.58 -9.98 0.11
C ARG A 481 -36.06 -10.97 1.15
N ILE A 482 -34.92 -11.62 0.87
CA ILE A 482 -34.38 -12.72 1.69
C ILE A 482 -33.52 -12.20 2.84
N ASP A 483 -32.77 -11.12 2.62
CA ASP A 483 -31.82 -10.59 3.58
C ASP A 483 -32.42 -9.45 4.43
N PRO A 484 -32.70 -9.68 5.72
CA PRO A 484 -33.24 -8.64 6.60
C PRO A 484 -32.28 -7.48 6.85
N LYS A 485 -31.00 -7.62 6.48
CA LYS A 485 -29.97 -6.56 6.57
C LYS A 485 -29.81 -5.75 5.28
N ALA A 486 -30.50 -6.10 4.20
CA ALA A 486 -30.37 -5.44 2.90
C ALA A 486 -30.59 -3.91 2.97
N TRP A 487 -31.46 -3.46 3.87
CA TRP A 487 -31.81 -2.04 4.03
C TRP A 487 -31.04 -1.33 5.16
N LEU A 488 -30.04 -1.97 5.77
CA LEU A 488 -29.17 -1.26 6.69
C LEU A 488 -28.44 -0.14 5.92
N PHE A 489 -28.43 1.05 6.50
CA PHE A 489 -27.84 2.26 5.91
C PHE A 489 -26.36 2.09 5.48
N ASN A 490 -25.59 1.25 6.19
CA ASN A 490 -24.20 0.89 5.85
C ASN A 490 -24.08 -0.48 5.17
N GLY A 491 -25.17 -1.00 4.62
CA GLY A 491 -25.24 -2.30 3.94
C GLY A 491 -24.71 -2.24 2.50
N ALA A 492 -24.39 -3.40 1.93
CA ALA A 492 -23.85 -3.50 0.58
C ALA A 492 -24.90 -3.33 -0.53
N ILE A 493 -26.20 -3.46 -0.23
CA ILE A 493 -27.27 -3.43 -1.24
C ILE A 493 -27.54 -2.04 -1.82
N PRO A 494 -27.68 -0.96 -1.05
CA PRO A 494 -27.92 0.37 -1.63
C PRO A 494 -26.91 0.75 -2.73
N PRO A 495 -25.58 0.64 -2.54
CA PRO A 495 -24.63 0.90 -3.63
C PRO A 495 -24.76 -0.08 -4.82
N ILE A 496 -25.09 -1.36 -4.58
CA ILE A 496 -25.36 -2.33 -5.67
C ILE A 496 -26.60 -1.91 -6.48
N THR A 497 -27.68 -1.50 -5.83
CA THR A 497 -28.91 -1.03 -6.49
C THR A 497 -28.64 0.22 -7.32
N ARG A 498 -27.92 1.20 -6.76
CA ARG A 498 -27.50 2.43 -7.47
C ARG A 498 -26.77 2.11 -8.77
N ILE A 499 -25.78 1.21 -8.74
CA ILE A 499 -25.00 0.84 -9.93
C ILE A 499 -25.84 0.03 -10.92
N THR A 500 -26.76 -0.80 -10.43
CA THR A 500 -27.72 -1.53 -11.28
C THR A 500 -28.60 -0.56 -12.08
N VAL A 501 -29.09 0.52 -11.43
CA VAL A 501 -29.82 1.61 -12.11
C VAL A 501 -28.92 2.34 -13.10
N GLN A 502 -27.71 2.70 -12.69
CA GLN A 502 -26.74 3.42 -13.53
C GLN A 502 -26.50 2.68 -14.85
N LEU A 503 -26.12 1.40 -14.77
CA LEU A 503 -25.87 0.57 -15.95
C LEU A 503 -27.15 0.30 -16.74
N GLY A 504 -28.29 0.09 -16.06
CA GLY A 504 -29.57 -0.11 -16.73
C GLY A 504 -30.00 1.08 -17.57
N ALA A 505 -29.85 2.29 -17.03
CA ALA A 505 -30.15 3.55 -17.72
C ALA A 505 -29.22 3.77 -18.92
N ALA A 506 -27.92 3.58 -18.74
CA ALA A 506 -26.94 3.68 -19.84
C ALA A 506 -27.22 2.69 -20.97
N LEU A 507 -27.51 1.43 -20.63
CA LEU A 507 -27.84 0.38 -21.61
C LEU A 507 -29.19 0.62 -22.29
N ALA A 508 -30.19 1.13 -21.58
CA ALA A 508 -31.47 1.52 -22.17
C ALA A 508 -31.32 2.70 -23.13
N LYS A 509 -30.43 3.66 -22.81
CA LYS A 509 -30.09 4.77 -23.71
C LYS A 509 -29.46 4.30 -25.02
N LEU A 510 -28.72 3.19 -24.98
CA LEU A 510 -28.16 2.52 -26.15
C LEU A 510 -29.16 1.59 -26.87
N GLY A 511 -30.38 1.44 -26.35
CA GLY A 511 -31.41 0.55 -26.91
C GLY A 511 -31.16 -0.95 -26.65
N ILE A 512 -30.26 -1.27 -25.72
CA ILE A 512 -29.88 -2.66 -25.37
C ILE A 512 -30.84 -3.22 -24.33
N VAL A 513 -31.06 -2.48 -23.22
CA VAL A 513 -32.05 -2.85 -22.20
C VAL A 513 -33.40 -2.25 -22.58
N PRO A 514 -34.48 -3.05 -22.69
CA PRO A 514 -35.82 -2.55 -22.90
C PRO A 514 -36.26 -1.56 -21.81
N LEU A 515 -36.97 -0.49 -22.22
CA LEU A 515 -37.49 0.51 -21.27
C LEU A 515 -38.44 -0.09 -20.24
N ASP A 516 -39.20 -1.12 -20.62
CA ASP A 516 -40.10 -1.83 -19.71
C ASP A 516 -39.33 -2.54 -18.60
N ASP A 517 -38.17 -3.14 -18.91
CA ASP A 517 -37.35 -3.82 -17.91
C ASP A 517 -36.76 -2.82 -16.90
N LEU A 518 -36.28 -1.66 -17.38
CA LEU A 518 -35.78 -0.58 -16.52
C LEU A 518 -36.92 0.05 -15.69
N ALA A 519 -38.10 0.22 -16.28
CA ALA A 519 -39.27 0.73 -15.59
C ALA A 519 -39.73 -0.23 -14.48
N CYS A 520 -39.84 -1.53 -14.76
CA CYS A 520 -40.15 -2.53 -13.75
C CYS A 520 -39.15 -2.47 -12.60
N PHE A 521 -37.84 -2.44 -12.91
CA PHE A 521 -36.82 -2.36 -11.86
C PHE A 521 -36.95 -1.10 -10.99
N LEU A 522 -37.09 0.08 -11.59
CA LEU A 522 -37.26 1.34 -10.83
C LEU A 522 -38.59 1.41 -10.07
N GLY A 523 -39.66 0.85 -10.63
CA GLY A 523 -40.98 0.80 -10.02
C GLY A 523 -41.02 -0.09 -8.77
N ASP A 524 -40.29 -1.20 -8.76
CA ASP A 524 -40.19 -2.07 -7.58
C ASP A 524 -39.28 -1.48 -6.48
N GLN A 525 -38.51 -0.43 -6.78
CA GLN A 525 -37.73 0.35 -5.80
C GLN A 525 -38.50 1.60 -5.30
N LEU A 526 -39.80 1.71 -5.60
CA LEU A 526 -40.60 2.90 -5.34
C LEU A 526 -41.04 2.97 -3.88
N ASP A 527 -40.24 3.71 -3.10
CA ASP A 527 -40.47 4.04 -1.70
C ASP A 527 -40.16 5.55 -1.54
N PRO A 528 -41.01 6.38 -0.90
CA PRO A 528 -40.79 7.82 -0.76
C PRO A 528 -39.61 8.18 0.18
N THR A 529 -38.40 7.77 -0.19
CA THR A 529 -37.17 7.97 0.58
C THR A 529 -36.13 8.77 -0.20
N ALA A 530 -35.16 9.33 0.53
CA ALA A 530 -33.97 9.97 -0.05
C ALA A 530 -33.23 9.06 -1.05
N GLU A 531 -33.19 7.76 -0.76
CA GLU A 531 -32.52 6.77 -1.60
C GLU A 531 -33.24 6.60 -2.94
N HIS A 532 -34.57 6.52 -2.95
CA HIS A 532 -35.35 6.42 -4.18
C HIS A 532 -35.15 7.62 -5.10
N VAL A 533 -35.15 8.82 -4.52
CA VAL A 533 -34.88 10.06 -5.25
C VAL A 533 -33.48 10.04 -5.89
N ARG A 534 -32.49 9.51 -5.16
CA ARG A 534 -31.13 9.35 -5.67
C ARG A 534 -31.06 8.37 -6.85
N LEU A 535 -31.85 7.29 -6.86
CA LEU A 535 -31.91 6.37 -7.99
C LEU A 535 -32.40 7.06 -9.28
N TRP A 536 -33.43 7.92 -9.17
CA TRP A 536 -33.91 8.70 -10.32
C TRP A 536 -32.87 9.70 -10.82
N GLN A 537 -32.12 10.35 -9.94
CA GLN A 537 -31.00 11.20 -10.37
C GLN A 537 -29.93 10.44 -11.11
N ILE A 538 -29.55 9.26 -10.60
CA ILE A 538 -28.56 8.40 -11.25
C ILE A 538 -29.05 8.01 -12.65
N ALA A 539 -30.30 7.58 -12.78
CA ALA A 539 -30.87 7.24 -14.08
C ALA A 539 -30.85 8.42 -15.06
N ARG A 540 -31.12 9.64 -14.56
CA ARG A 540 -31.12 10.88 -15.36
C ARG A 540 -29.72 11.40 -15.71
N ALA A 541 -28.71 11.09 -14.89
CA ALA A 541 -27.33 11.42 -15.21
C ALA A 541 -26.80 10.55 -16.36
N GLU A 542 -27.27 9.30 -16.46
CA GLU A 542 -26.80 8.33 -17.46
C GLU A 542 -27.65 8.27 -18.74
N ALA A 543 -28.94 8.62 -18.65
CA ALA A 543 -29.85 8.61 -19.79
C ALA A 543 -30.42 10.01 -20.08
N SER A 544 -30.90 10.21 -21.31
CA SER A 544 -31.52 11.49 -21.67
C SER A 544 -32.85 11.71 -20.96
N ASP A 545 -33.16 12.97 -20.66
CA ASP A 545 -34.41 13.41 -20.01
C ASP A 545 -35.69 12.82 -20.64
N ALA A 546 -35.76 12.77 -21.98
CA ALA A 546 -36.90 12.18 -22.70
C ALA A 546 -37.11 10.69 -22.38
N LEU A 547 -36.02 9.93 -22.28
CA LEU A 547 -36.06 8.49 -21.97
C LEU A 547 -36.51 8.29 -20.52
N THR A 548 -35.94 9.06 -19.58
CA THR A 548 -36.31 8.96 -18.17
C THR A 548 -37.77 9.38 -17.90
N LEU A 549 -38.32 10.33 -18.66
CA LEU A 549 -39.74 10.67 -18.62
C LEU A 549 -40.61 9.50 -19.12
N GLU A 550 -40.20 8.83 -20.20
CA GLU A 550 -40.92 7.65 -20.70
C GLU A 550 -40.90 6.50 -19.69
N VAL A 551 -39.74 6.23 -19.06
CA VAL A 551 -39.62 5.26 -17.97
C VAL A 551 -40.53 5.64 -16.80
N GLY A 552 -40.53 6.91 -16.37
CA GLY A 552 -41.43 7.38 -15.30
C GLY A 552 -42.91 7.21 -15.64
N ARG A 553 -43.32 7.43 -16.89
CA ARG A 553 -44.69 7.16 -17.35
C ARG A 553 -45.03 5.66 -17.31
N LYS A 554 -44.09 4.79 -17.67
CA LYS A 554 -44.26 3.32 -17.61
C LYS A 554 -44.35 2.80 -16.19
N VAL A 555 -43.58 3.36 -15.26
CA VAL A 555 -43.72 3.08 -13.81
C VAL A 555 -45.08 3.54 -13.29
N GLY A 556 -45.51 4.72 -13.74
CA GLY A 556 -46.74 5.37 -13.31
C GLY A 556 -46.43 6.80 -12.87
N ALA A 557 -46.64 7.76 -13.78
CA ALA A 557 -46.24 9.15 -13.57
C ALA A 557 -46.73 9.75 -12.24
N ALA A 558 -47.97 9.48 -11.86
CA ALA A 558 -48.54 9.95 -10.59
C ALA A 558 -47.80 9.38 -9.36
N LEU A 559 -47.45 8.09 -9.38
CA LEU A 559 -46.74 7.41 -8.29
C LEU A 559 -45.31 7.94 -8.15
N VAL A 560 -44.61 8.08 -9.28
CA VAL A 560 -43.24 8.60 -9.28
C VAL A 560 -43.21 10.05 -8.80
N ARG A 561 -44.14 10.89 -9.28
CA ARG A 561 -44.26 12.28 -8.84
C ARG A 561 -44.50 12.36 -7.34
N GLU A 562 -45.49 11.63 -6.83
CA GLU A 562 -45.83 11.60 -5.39
C GLU A 562 -44.63 11.16 -4.55
N ALA A 563 -43.94 10.08 -4.95
CA ALA A 563 -42.77 9.58 -4.23
C ALA A 563 -41.63 10.61 -4.17
N ILE A 564 -41.34 11.30 -5.29
CA ILE A 564 -40.32 12.35 -5.35
C ILE A 564 -40.71 13.56 -4.50
N GLU A 565 -41.97 14.01 -4.57
CA GLU A 565 -42.46 15.16 -3.80
C GLU A 565 -42.39 14.89 -2.29
N ILE A 566 -42.85 13.72 -1.84
CA ILE A 566 -42.78 13.32 -0.42
C ILE A 566 -41.32 13.28 0.03
N ALA A 567 -40.46 12.57 -0.69
CA ALA A 567 -39.05 12.43 -0.30
C ALA A 567 -38.30 13.78 -0.29
N LEU A 568 -38.59 14.70 -1.21
CA LEU A 568 -37.99 16.05 -1.21
C LEU A 568 -38.49 16.91 -0.04
N SER A 569 -39.68 16.62 0.49
CA SER A 569 -40.27 17.34 1.64
C SER A 569 -39.77 16.85 3.01
N GLU A 570 -39.23 15.62 3.08
CA GLU A 570 -38.71 15.06 4.32
C GLU A 570 -37.33 15.63 4.71
N PRO A 571 -37.03 15.76 6.02
CA PRO A 571 -35.71 16.16 6.50
C PRO A 571 -34.65 15.16 6.06
N GLN A 572 -33.82 15.57 5.09
CA GLN A 572 -32.76 14.74 4.54
C GLN A 572 -31.65 14.51 5.58
N PRO A 573 -31.22 13.27 5.85
CA PRO A 573 -30.11 13.01 6.79
C PRO A 573 -28.80 13.61 6.27
N ASN A 574 -27.99 14.14 7.18
CA ASN A 574 -26.78 14.95 6.91
C ASN A 574 -25.55 14.17 6.38
N TRP A 575 -25.65 12.89 6.01
CA TRP A 575 -24.47 12.05 5.81
C TRP A 575 -24.16 11.80 4.31
N ASP A 576 -23.05 12.40 3.89
CA ASP A 576 -22.16 12.12 2.74
C ASP A 576 -22.66 12.12 1.29
N MET A 577 -23.88 12.58 1.02
CA MET A 577 -24.21 13.45 -0.12
C MET A 577 -25.68 13.84 0.03
N ALA A 578 -25.97 14.91 0.77
CA ALA A 578 -27.24 15.59 0.57
C ALA A 578 -27.34 15.90 -0.92
N LEU A 579 -28.46 15.51 -1.57
CA LEU A 579 -28.75 15.92 -2.93
C LEU A 579 -28.43 17.41 -3.04
N ASP A 580 -27.46 17.77 -3.89
CA ASP A 580 -27.07 19.16 -3.97
C ASP A 580 -28.28 20.01 -4.41
N PRO A 581 -28.29 21.32 -4.12
CA PRO A 581 -29.43 22.16 -4.45
C PRO A 581 -29.83 22.10 -5.93
N ALA A 582 -28.88 21.90 -6.84
CA ALA A 582 -29.15 21.80 -8.27
C ALA A 582 -29.88 20.49 -8.60
N ALA A 583 -29.44 19.38 -8.04
CA ALA A 583 -30.04 18.07 -8.21
C ALA A 583 -31.46 18.00 -7.61
N LYS A 584 -31.73 18.73 -6.53
CA LYS A 584 -33.09 18.89 -5.98
C LYS A 584 -34.01 19.68 -6.92
N VAL A 585 -33.53 20.80 -7.46
CA VAL A 585 -34.30 21.63 -8.41
C VAL A 585 -34.60 20.84 -9.68
N ASP A 586 -33.60 20.15 -10.21
CA ASP A 586 -33.70 19.32 -11.41
C ASP A 586 -34.74 18.20 -11.24
N LEU A 587 -34.79 17.55 -10.09
CA LEU A 587 -35.80 16.53 -9.79
C LEU A 587 -37.20 17.10 -9.58
N ALA A 588 -37.32 18.24 -8.90
CA ALA A 588 -38.61 18.90 -8.73
C ALA A 588 -39.20 19.31 -10.10
N ASP A 589 -38.35 19.75 -11.03
CA ASP A 589 -38.76 20.04 -12.40
C ASP A 589 -39.14 18.77 -13.17
N PHE A 590 -38.39 17.67 -13.00
CA PHE A 590 -38.76 16.37 -13.57
C PHE A 590 -40.10 15.86 -13.05
N ALA A 591 -40.34 15.89 -11.74
CA ALA A 591 -41.61 15.50 -11.12
C ALA A 591 -42.79 16.32 -11.65
N ARG A 592 -42.57 17.61 -11.98
CA ARG A 592 -43.60 18.48 -12.57
C ARG A 592 -43.92 18.13 -14.04
N ARG A 593 -42.97 17.52 -14.75
CA ARG A 593 -43.09 17.14 -16.18
C ARG A 593 -43.60 15.72 -16.40
N LEU A 594 -43.57 14.87 -15.35
CA LEU A 594 -44.27 13.60 -15.27
C LEU A 594 -45.78 13.84 -15.13
#